data_AF-A0A243ANH0-F1
#
_entry.id   AF-A0A243ANH0-F1
#
_cell.length_a   1.000
_cell.length_b   1.000
_cell.length_c   1.000
_cell.angle_alpha   90.00
_cell.angle_beta   90.00
_cell.angle_gamma   90.00
#
_symmetry.space_group_name_H-M   'P 1'
#
loop_
_entity.id
_entity.type
_entity.pdbx_description
1 polymer ?
#
loop_
_entity_poly.entity_id
_entity_poly.type
_entity_poly.pdbx_seq_one_letter_code
_entity_poly.pdbx_strand_id
1 'polypeptide(L)'
;MEKGKSAILWGMLYIYFCLYILMYIAFIFVIDMVHVSLSVMSILVVVMPFILLVIIQKSILHVSARRDKGKKQLFTIMMVGLIPLLVCTVQLSINKYTSNFNQDRWLNYEEKRVHMVDDLLQEHKLIGKSNEEITKLLGPPMKTRSWAEGITTLYYLGNERGFIPIDSECLVLQFDKDGRVIEYKVQRD
;
A
#
# COMPACT_ATOMS: atom_id res chain seq x y z
N MET A 1 37.54 30.28 11.61
CA MET A 1 37.14 28.88 11.88
C MET A 1 35.66 28.61 11.57
N GLU A 2 34.73 29.54 11.85
CA GLU A 2 33.27 29.37 11.59
C GLU A 2 32.88 29.17 10.12
N LYS A 3 33.50 29.91 9.17
CA LYS A 3 33.19 29.78 7.73
C LYS A 3 33.44 28.36 7.19
N GLY A 4 34.50 27.68 7.65
CA GLY A 4 34.83 26.32 7.22
C GLY A 4 33.81 25.29 7.73
N LYS A 5 33.38 25.42 9.00
CA LYS A 5 32.36 24.55 9.60
C LYS A 5 31.01 24.68 8.88
N SER A 6 30.62 25.91 8.51
CA SER A 6 29.39 26.15 7.75
C SER A 6 29.42 25.47 6.39
N ALA A 7 30.53 25.55 5.64
CA ALA A 7 30.61 24.96 4.29
C ALA A 7 30.48 23.43 4.32
N ILE A 8 31.11 22.78 5.31
CA ILE A 8 31.02 21.33 5.49
C ILE A 8 29.58 20.89 5.78
N LEU A 9 28.88 21.60 6.67
CA LEU A 9 27.48 21.28 7.01
C LEU A 9 26.53 21.39 5.82
N TRP A 10 26.72 22.39 4.95
CA TRP A 10 25.95 22.51 3.71
C TRP A 10 26.26 21.36 2.74
N GLY A 11 27.52 20.96 2.60
CA GLY A 11 27.91 19.79 1.80
C GLY A 11 27.23 18.51 2.28
N MET A 12 27.25 18.27 3.61
CA MET A 12 26.55 17.13 4.22
C MET A 12 25.03 17.17 3.96
N LEU A 13 24.40 18.35 4.07
CA LEU A 13 22.97 18.51 3.78
C LEU A 13 22.66 18.15 2.32
N TYR A 14 23.46 18.61 1.36
CA TYR A 14 23.24 18.29 -0.05
C TYR A 14 23.40 16.80 -0.33
N ILE A 15 24.43 16.16 0.22
CA ILE A 15 24.61 14.71 0.08
C ILE A 15 23.42 13.96 0.68
N TYR A 16 23.03 14.33 1.91
CA TYR A 16 21.86 13.75 2.57
C TYR A 16 20.59 13.95 1.74
N PHE A 17 20.37 15.15 1.19
CA PHE A 17 19.21 15.45 0.38
C PHE A 17 19.18 14.65 -0.93
N CYS A 18 20.32 14.44 -1.58
CA CYS A 18 20.41 13.54 -2.74
C CYS A 18 20.02 12.11 -2.37
N LEU A 19 20.57 11.57 -1.27
CA LEU A 19 20.22 10.23 -0.78
C LEU A 19 18.75 10.12 -0.37
N TYR A 20 18.22 11.16 0.26
CA TYR A 20 16.81 11.30 0.63
C TYR A 20 15.92 11.15 -0.61
N ILE A 21 16.19 11.89 -1.69
CA ILE A 21 15.40 11.80 -2.92
C ILE A 21 15.46 10.39 -3.52
N LEU A 22 16.65 9.79 -3.63
CA LEU A 22 16.80 8.41 -4.13
C LEU A 22 16.02 7.40 -3.30
N MET A 23 16.07 7.53 -1.97
CA MET A 23 15.34 6.65 -1.06
C MET A 23 13.82 6.82 -1.19
N TYR A 24 13.30 8.05 -1.34
CA TYR A 24 11.85 8.21 -1.58
C TYR A 24 11.41 7.69 -2.94
N ILE A 25 12.25 7.78 -3.98
CA ILE A 25 11.96 7.13 -5.26
C ILE A 25 11.84 5.61 -5.06
N ALA A 26 12.74 5.01 -4.28
CA ALA A 26 12.64 3.60 -3.93
C ALA A 26 11.37 3.28 -3.12
N PHE A 27 10.97 4.13 -2.16
CA PHE A 27 9.71 3.96 -1.43
C PHE A 27 8.49 4.00 -2.35
N ILE A 28 8.41 4.97 -3.26
CA ILE A 28 7.31 5.09 -4.23
C ILE A 28 7.19 3.80 -5.05
N PHE A 29 8.32 3.28 -5.53
CA PHE A 29 8.36 2.04 -6.30
C PHE A 29 7.93 0.81 -5.48
N VAL A 30 8.43 0.67 -4.25
CA VAL A 30 8.08 -0.47 -3.37
C VAL A 30 6.61 -0.42 -2.93
N ILE A 31 6.09 0.76 -2.60
CA ILE A 31 4.69 0.94 -2.19
C ILE A 31 3.76 0.54 -3.33
N ASP A 32 4.08 0.92 -4.56
CA ASP A 32 3.32 0.57 -5.76
C ASP A 32 3.40 -0.94 -6.05
N MET A 33 4.63 -1.48 -6.13
CA MET A 33 4.88 -2.88 -6.50
C MET A 33 4.26 -3.89 -5.54
N VAL A 34 4.31 -3.62 -4.22
CA VAL A 34 3.83 -4.55 -3.18
C VAL A 34 2.44 -4.16 -2.67
N HIS A 35 1.83 -3.10 -3.21
CA HIS A 35 0.55 -2.56 -2.75
C HIS A 35 0.53 -2.28 -1.23
N VAL A 36 1.61 -1.70 -0.70
CA VAL A 36 1.74 -1.44 0.74
C VAL A 36 0.60 -0.51 1.19
N SER A 37 -0.16 -0.91 2.21
CA SER A 37 -1.29 -0.13 2.71
C SER A 37 -0.89 0.82 3.85
N LEU A 38 -1.73 1.83 4.06
CA LEU A 38 -1.61 2.77 5.18
C LEU A 38 -1.73 2.03 6.52
N SER A 39 -0.69 2.10 7.33
CA SER A 39 -0.62 1.59 8.70
C SER A 39 0.30 2.49 9.52
N VAL A 40 0.28 2.35 10.85
CA VAL A 40 1.21 3.09 11.73
C VAL A 40 2.66 2.82 11.33
N MET A 41 3.00 1.57 11.01
CA MET A 41 4.36 1.19 10.61
C MET A 41 4.79 1.86 9.31
N SER A 42 3.95 1.83 8.26
CA SER A 42 4.31 2.45 6.97
C SER A 42 4.42 3.97 7.09
N ILE A 43 3.55 4.62 7.90
CA ILE A 43 3.66 6.05 8.19
C ILE A 43 5.00 6.37 8.88
N LEU A 44 5.38 5.61 9.91
CA LEU A 44 6.64 5.84 10.63
C LEU A 44 7.85 5.72 9.69
N VAL A 45 7.90 4.67 8.87
CA VAL A 45 8.98 4.45 7.89
C VAL A 45 9.09 5.61 6.90
N VAL A 46 7.97 6.07 6.36
CA VAL A 46 7.95 7.12 5.35
C VAL A 46 8.17 8.51 5.94
N VAL A 47 7.80 8.78 7.20
CA VAL A 47 7.96 10.09 7.84
C VAL A 47 9.35 10.28 8.48
N MET A 48 9.98 9.21 8.97
CA MET A 48 11.24 9.27 9.70
C MET A 48 12.37 10.02 8.96
N PRO A 49 12.60 9.82 7.65
CA PRO A 49 13.63 10.55 6.94
C PRO A 49 13.32 12.05 6.81
N PHE A 50 12.05 12.44 6.69
CA PHE A 50 11.67 13.84 6.68
C PHE A 50 11.90 14.51 8.05
N ILE A 51 11.64 13.79 9.14
CA ILE A 51 12.00 14.28 10.50
C ILE A 51 13.51 14.50 10.61
N LEU A 52 14.34 13.58 10.12
CA LEU A 52 15.79 13.74 10.11
C LEU A 52 16.23 14.94 9.28
N LEU A 53 15.62 15.18 8.11
CA LEU A 53 15.86 16.39 7.31
C LEU A 53 15.61 17.67 8.13
N VAL A 54 14.48 17.74 8.84
CA VAL A 54 14.13 18.89 9.70
C VAL A 54 15.16 19.09 10.82
N ILE A 55 15.61 18.02 11.47
CA ILE A 55 16.63 18.07 12.53
C ILE A 55 17.96 18.59 11.99
N ILE A 56 18.40 18.12 10.82
CA ILE A 56 19.64 18.59 10.17
C ILE A 56 19.51 20.07 9.82
N GLN A 57 18.41 20.49 9.21
CA GLN A 57 18.18 21.91 8.87
C GLN A 57 18.17 22.81 10.11
N LYS A 58 17.55 22.37 11.21
CA LYS A 58 17.55 23.09 12.49
C LYS A 58 18.96 23.26 13.05
N SER A 59 19.78 22.21 12.97
CA SER A 59 21.20 22.25 13.38
C SER A 59 21.99 23.26 12.54
N ILE A 60 21.75 23.30 11.23
CA ILE A 60 22.39 24.27 10.33
C ILE A 60 21.95 25.70 10.65
N LEU A 61 20.67 25.95 10.90
CA LEU A 61 20.17 27.27 11.28
C LEU A 61 20.80 27.78 12.58
N HIS A 62 20.98 26.89 13.56
CA HIS A 62 21.61 27.24 14.83
C HIS A 62 23.08 27.65 14.66
N VAL A 63 23.83 26.96 13.79
CA VAL A 63 25.27 27.23 13.57
C VAL A 63 25.51 28.38 12.57
N SER A 64 24.65 28.54 11.56
CA SER A 64 24.84 29.50 10.46
C SER A 64 24.28 30.90 10.73
N ALA A 65 24.19 31.28 12.01
CA ALA A 65 23.56 32.50 12.50
C ALA A 65 23.78 33.72 11.56
N ARG A 66 22.67 34.27 11.03
CA ARG A 66 22.53 35.58 10.34
C ARG A 66 22.73 35.69 8.82
N ARG A 67 22.21 34.77 7.98
CA ARG A 67 22.06 35.06 6.53
C ARG A 67 20.66 34.72 5.98
N ASP A 68 19.92 35.73 5.52
CA ASP A 68 18.57 35.59 4.94
C ASP A 68 18.54 34.60 3.75
N LYS A 69 19.57 34.66 2.89
CA LYS A 69 19.72 33.74 1.75
C LYS A 69 19.75 32.26 2.14
N GLY A 70 20.40 31.92 3.27
CA GLY A 70 20.46 30.53 3.75
C GLY A 70 19.11 30.03 4.26
N LYS A 71 18.35 30.90 4.95
CA LYS A 71 16.99 30.57 5.40
C LYS A 71 16.05 30.27 4.24
N LYS A 72 16.09 31.10 3.19
CA LYS A 72 15.32 30.87 1.95
C LYS A 72 15.68 29.53 1.30
N GLN A 73 16.98 29.21 1.21
CA GLN A 73 17.43 27.93 0.65
C GLN A 73 16.95 26.72 1.47
N LEU A 74 17.04 26.76 2.80
CA LEU A 74 16.54 25.67 3.65
C LEU A 74 15.02 25.49 3.52
N PHE A 75 14.28 26.59 3.46
CA PHE A 75 12.83 26.56 3.19
C PHE A 75 12.53 25.92 1.84
N THR A 76 13.26 26.26 0.77
CA THR A 76 13.11 25.61 -0.52
C THR A 76 13.40 24.10 -0.44
N ILE A 77 14.49 23.68 0.21
CA ILE A 77 14.81 22.26 0.39
C ILE A 77 13.70 21.54 1.16
N MET A 78 13.13 22.16 2.19
CA MET A 78 12.02 21.61 2.97
C MET A 78 10.77 21.42 2.10
N MET A 79 10.39 22.44 1.31
CA MET A 79 9.23 22.35 0.42
C MET A 79 9.41 21.27 -0.65
N VAL A 80 10.60 21.18 -1.26
CA VAL A 80 10.88 20.13 -2.25
C VAL A 80 10.90 18.75 -1.58
N GLY A 81 11.47 18.64 -0.37
CA GLY A 81 11.49 17.40 0.39
C GLY A 81 10.10 16.92 0.81
N LEU A 82 9.15 17.83 1.04
CA LEU A 82 7.78 17.50 1.42
C LEU A 82 6.99 16.81 0.28
N ILE A 83 7.29 17.15 -0.98
CA ILE A 83 6.58 16.61 -2.15
C ILE A 83 6.59 15.07 -2.18
N PRO A 84 7.75 14.37 -2.17
CA PRO A 84 7.77 12.91 -2.20
C PRO A 84 7.13 12.26 -0.97
N LEU A 85 7.21 12.89 0.21
CA LEU A 85 6.50 12.43 1.41
C LEU A 85 4.98 12.43 1.20
N LEU A 86 4.44 13.51 0.61
CA LEU A 86 3.02 13.58 0.27
C LEU A 86 2.63 12.52 -0.77
N VAL A 87 3.46 12.31 -1.79
CA VAL A 87 3.23 11.26 -2.81
C VAL A 87 3.12 9.88 -2.15
N CYS A 88 4.09 9.49 -1.31
CA CYS A 88 4.03 8.21 -0.60
C CYS A 88 2.78 8.12 0.29
N THR A 89 2.42 9.19 0.99
CA THR A 89 1.24 9.21 1.86
C THR A 89 -0.06 9.00 1.06
N VAL A 90 -0.16 9.63 -0.11
CA VAL A 90 -1.29 9.46 -1.03
C VAL A 90 -1.34 8.03 -1.56
N GLN A 91 -0.22 7.45 -2.01
CA GLN A 91 -0.17 6.06 -2.46
C GLN A 91 -0.61 5.08 -1.37
N LEU A 92 -0.05 5.20 -0.15
CA LEU A 92 -0.46 4.37 1.00
C LEU A 92 -1.97 4.48 1.28
N SER A 93 -2.52 5.69 1.19
CA SER A 93 -3.94 5.95 1.43
C SER A 93 -4.82 5.35 0.34
N ILE A 94 -4.43 5.47 -0.94
CA ILE A 94 -5.12 4.84 -2.06
C ILE A 94 -5.07 3.32 -1.92
N ASN A 95 -3.91 2.75 -1.57
CA ASN A 95 -3.76 1.32 -1.35
C ASN A 95 -4.68 0.83 -0.23
N LYS A 96 -4.75 1.54 0.90
CA LYS A 96 -5.68 1.21 1.98
C LYS A 96 -7.14 1.28 1.53
N TYR A 97 -7.52 2.33 0.81
CA TYR A 97 -8.89 2.49 0.29
C TYR A 97 -9.29 1.38 -0.68
N THR A 98 -8.38 1.03 -1.60
CA THR A 98 -8.60 -0.02 -2.60
C THR A 98 -8.54 -1.42 -2.02
N SER A 99 -7.90 -1.61 -0.86
CA SER A 99 -7.92 -2.87 -0.12
C SER A 99 -9.17 -3.09 0.72
N ASN A 100 -9.95 -2.05 1.02
CA ASN A 100 -11.20 -2.25 1.73
C ASN A 100 -12.25 -2.87 0.78
N PHE A 101 -12.99 -3.85 1.26
CA PHE A 101 -14.03 -4.50 0.51
C PHE A 101 -15.12 -3.49 0.13
N ASN A 102 -15.45 -3.48 -1.15
CA ASN A 102 -16.54 -2.68 -1.67
C ASN A 102 -17.19 -3.48 -2.79
N GLN A 103 -18.47 -3.77 -2.63
CA GLN A 103 -19.19 -4.64 -3.54
C GLN A 103 -19.21 -4.10 -4.98
N ASP A 104 -19.40 -2.80 -5.18
CA ASP A 104 -19.40 -2.21 -6.52
C ASP A 104 -18.05 -2.38 -7.21
N ARG A 105 -16.94 -2.06 -6.52
CA ARG A 105 -15.60 -2.30 -7.07
C ARG A 105 -15.30 -3.77 -7.30
N TRP A 106 -15.74 -4.63 -6.39
CA TRP A 106 -15.59 -6.08 -6.53
C TRP A 106 -16.27 -6.59 -7.81
N LEU A 107 -17.47 -6.10 -8.10
CA LEU A 107 -18.22 -6.52 -9.29
C LEU A 107 -17.64 -5.97 -10.59
N ASN A 108 -17.07 -4.76 -10.57
CA ASN A 108 -16.61 -4.07 -11.78
C ASN A 108 -15.11 -4.24 -12.11
N TYR A 109 -14.27 -4.63 -11.14
CA TYR A 109 -12.80 -4.73 -11.31
C TYR A 109 -12.28 -6.07 -10.80
N GLU A 110 -12.46 -7.13 -11.60
CA GLU A 110 -12.12 -8.50 -11.19
C GLU A 110 -10.63 -8.67 -10.85
N GLU A 111 -9.76 -7.98 -11.59
CA GLU A 111 -8.30 -8.00 -11.44
C GLU A 111 -7.80 -7.29 -10.19
N LYS A 112 -8.67 -6.55 -9.48
CA LYS A 112 -8.36 -5.82 -8.25
C LYS A 112 -8.94 -6.47 -7.00
N ARG A 113 -9.73 -7.54 -7.14
CA ARG A 113 -10.36 -8.26 -6.03
C ARG A 113 -9.34 -8.83 -5.04
N VAL A 114 -8.13 -9.14 -5.49
CA VAL A 114 -7.02 -9.67 -4.67
C VAL A 114 -6.64 -8.74 -3.53
N HIS A 115 -6.80 -7.43 -3.71
CA HIS A 115 -6.53 -6.46 -2.65
C HIS A 115 -7.68 -6.35 -1.65
N MET A 116 -8.90 -6.74 -2.03
CA MET A 116 -10.13 -6.64 -1.23
C MET A 116 -10.50 -7.94 -0.51
N VAL A 117 -9.99 -9.09 -0.96
CA VAL A 117 -10.41 -10.41 -0.47
C VAL A 117 -10.19 -10.58 1.04
N ASP A 118 -9.08 -10.06 1.58
CA ASP A 118 -8.81 -10.20 3.01
C ASP A 118 -9.83 -9.44 3.86
N ASP A 119 -10.19 -8.22 3.44
CA ASP A 119 -11.18 -7.39 4.13
C ASP A 119 -12.59 -8.00 4.00
N LEU A 120 -12.93 -8.56 2.82
CA LEU A 120 -14.15 -9.33 2.61
C LEU A 120 -14.26 -10.48 3.62
N LEU A 121 -13.21 -11.29 3.74
CA LEU A 121 -13.20 -12.46 4.63
C LEU A 121 -13.18 -12.09 6.11
N GLN A 122 -12.68 -10.89 6.45
CA GLN A 122 -12.69 -10.36 7.80
C GLN A 122 -14.07 -9.80 8.19
N GLU A 123 -14.72 -9.04 7.31
CA GLU A 123 -15.99 -8.37 7.59
C GLU A 123 -17.22 -9.27 7.36
N HIS A 124 -17.13 -10.23 6.44
CA HIS A 124 -18.25 -11.08 6.06
C HIS A 124 -17.99 -12.55 6.40
N LYS A 125 -18.80 -13.09 7.33
CA LYS A 125 -18.85 -14.53 7.59
C LYS A 125 -19.49 -15.25 6.39
N LEU A 126 -18.67 -15.91 5.58
CA LEU A 126 -19.14 -16.66 4.41
C LEU A 126 -19.71 -18.03 4.78
N ILE A 127 -19.18 -18.70 5.81
CA ILE A 127 -19.65 -20.01 6.26
C ILE A 127 -21.15 -19.99 6.60
N GLY A 128 -21.89 -20.94 6.04
CA GLY A 128 -23.32 -21.15 6.23
C GLY A 128 -24.22 -20.38 5.26
N LYS A 129 -23.67 -19.42 4.50
CA LYS A 129 -24.42 -18.65 3.49
C LYS A 129 -24.87 -19.53 2.34
N SER A 130 -26.07 -19.28 1.82
CA SER A 130 -26.54 -19.95 0.61
C SER A 130 -25.80 -19.45 -0.64
N ASN A 131 -25.85 -20.23 -1.72
CA ASN A 131 -25.34 -19.80 -3.02
C ASN A 131 -25.98 -18.48 -3.52
N GLU A 132 -27.25 -18.24 -3.21
CA GLU A 132 -27.96 -17.00 -3.57
C GLU A 132 -27.42 -15.80 -2.78
N GLU A 133 -27.17 -15.97 -1.47
CA GLU A 133 -26.56 -14.92 -0.64
C GLU A 133 -25.14 -14.59 -1.11
N ILE A 134 -24.36 -15.60 -1.47
CA ILE A 134 -23.01 -15.43 -2.01
C ILE A 134 -23.06 -14.71 -3.36
N THR A 135 -23.92 -15.15 -4.27
CA THR A 135 -24.08 -14.52 -5.60
C THR A 135 -24.55 -13.08 -5.48
N LYS A 136 -25.42 -12.79 -4.50
CA LYS A 136 -25.86 -11.43 -4.21
C LYS A 136 -24.73 -10.54 -3.70
N LEU A 137 -23.75 -11.11 -2.96
CA LEU A 137 -22.63 -10.37 -2.39
C LEU A 137 -21.46 -10.21 -3.38
N LEU A 138 -21.09 -11.29 -4.06
CA LEU A 138 -19.85 -11.39 -4.85
C LEU A 138 -20.10 -11.39 -6.36
N GLY A 139 -21.35 -11.45 -6.79
CA GLY A 139 -21.72 -11.68 -8.18
C GLY A 139 -21.60 -13.15 -8.59
N PRO A 140 -21.83 -13.46 -9.88
CA PRO A 140 -21.68 -14.81 -10.39
C PRO A 140 -20.21 -15.26 -10.33
N PRO A 141 -19.94 -16.55 -10.03
CA PRO A 141 -18.59 -17.09 -10.04
C PRO A 141 -18.05 -17.23 -11.47
N MET A 142 -16.73 -17.19 -11.61
CA MET A 142 -16.05 -17.43 -12.89
C MET A 142 -16.23 -18.87 -13.36
N LYS A 143 -16.13 -19.84 -12.43
CA LYS A 143 -16.29 -21.27 -12.71
C LYS A 143 -17.05 -21.94 -11.57
N THR A 144 -17.90 -22.89 -11.94
CA THR A 144 -18.61 -23.77 -11.00
C THR A 144 -18.32 -25.22 -11.39
N ARG A 145 -17.93 -26.05 -10.42
CA ARG A 145 -17.69 -27.48 -10.59
C ARG A 145 -18.58 -28.27 -9.63
N SER A 146 -19.27 -29.28 -10.13
CA SER A 146 -20.09 -30.18 -9.32
C SER A 146 -19.34 -31.48 -9.08
N TRP A 147 -19.38 -31.96 -7.84
CA TRP A 147 -18.75 -33.21 -7.39
C TRP A 147 -19.77 -34.06 -6.63
N ALA A 148 -19.41 -35.31 -6.30
CA ALA A 148 -20.26 -36.18 -5.49
C ALA A 148 -20.51 -35.64 -4.07
N GLU A 149 -19.55 -34.87 -3.55
CA GLU A 149 -19.53 -34.35 -2.18
C GLU A 149 -20.14 -32.94 -2.06
N GLY A 150 -20.40 -32.25 -3.18
CA GLY A 150 -20.94 -30.89 -3.18
C GLY A 150 -20.60 -30.08 -4.43
N ILE A 151 -20.75 -28.75 -4.34
CA ILE A 151 -20.46 -27.81 -5.42
C ILE A 151 -19.28 -26.93 -5.01
N THR A 152 -18.37 -26.67 -5.94
CA THR A 152 -17.27 -25.72 -5.75
C THR A 152 -17.41 -24.56 -6.72
N THR A 153 -17.34 -23.33 -6.22
CA THR A 153 -17.29 -22.12 -7.06
C THR A 153 -15.95 -21.43 -6.93
N LEU A 154 -15.49 -20.81 -8.02
CA LEU A 154 -14.23 -20.11 -8.10
C LEU A 154 -14.47 -18.67 -8.56
N TYR A 155 -13.88 -17.73 -7.81
CA TYR A 155 -13.83 -16.32 -8.15
C TYR A 155 -12.38 -15.93 -8.44
N TYR A 156 -12.12 -15.46 -9.66
CA TYR A 156 -10.84 -14.86 -10.01
C TYR A 156 -10.64 -13.59 -9.17
N LEU A 157 -9.45 -13.44 -8.59
CA LEU A 157 -9.11 -12.30 -7.75
C LEU A 157 -8.18 -11.29 -8.42
N GLY A 158 -7.44 -11.71 -9.44
CA GLY A 158 -6.34 -10.93 -10.02
C GLY A 158 -5.00 -11.65 -9.89
N ASN A 159 -3.94 -10.97 -10.29
CA ASN A 159 -2.59 -11.50 -10.17
C ASN A 159 -2.17 -11.64 -8.70
N GLU A 160 -1.26 -12.57 -8.44
CA GLU A 160 -0.70 -12.83 -7.12
C GLU A 160 -0.12 -11.56 -6.48
N ARG A 161 -0.31 -11.42 -5.16
CA ARG A 161 0.35 -10.36 -4.40
C ARG A 161 1.82 -10.68 -4.17
N GLY A 162 2.70 -9.72 -4.47
CA GLY A 162 4.12 -9.84 -4.18
C GLY A 162 4.97 -9.04 -5.14
N PHE A 163 6.28 -9.27 -5.10
CA PHE A 163 7.24 -8.60 -5.98
C PHE A 163 7.16 -9.10 -7.42
N ILE A 164 6.86 -10.38 -7.64
CA ILE A 164 6.87 -10.98 -8.97
C ILE A 164 5.57 -11.77 -9.15
N PRO A 165 4.51 -11.10 -9.64
CA PRO A 165 3.19 -11.71 -9.79
C PRO A 165 3.12 -12.53 -11.09
N ILE A 166 3.49 -13.81 -11.03
CA ILE A 166 3.44 -14.73 -12.19
C ILE A 166 2.08 -15.40 -12.28
N ASP A 167 1.59 -15.84 -11.12
CA ASP A 167 0.37 -16.62 -11.01
C ASP A 167 -0.83 -15.72 -10.68
N SER A 168 -2.01 -16.31 -10.71
CA SER A 168 -3.26 -15.65 -10.32
C SER A 168 -3.79 -16.19 -9.01
N GLU A 169 -4.45 -15.34 -8.23
CA GLU A 169 -5.17 -15.75 -7.03
C GLU A 169 -6.65 -15.98 -7.34
N CYS A 170 -7.23 -17.00 -6.71
CA CYS A 170 -8.65 -17.32 -6.78
C CYS A 170 -9.22 -17.57 -5.39
N LEU A 171 -10.43 -17.05 -5.13
CA LEU A 171 -11.24 -17.43 -3.97
C LEU A 171 -12.08 -18.66 -4.35
N VAL A 172 -11.90 -19.74 -3.62
CA VAL A 172 -12.63 -21.00 -3.80
C VAL A 172 -13.61 -21.16 -2.66
N LEU A 173 -14.88 -21.39 -3.00
CA LEU A 173 -15.96 -21.66 -2.05
C LEU A 173 -16.47 -23.08 -2.27
N GLN A 174 -16.58 -23.85 -1.19
CA GLN A 174 -17.18 -25.18 -1.21
C GLN A 174 -18.54 -25.15 -0.52
N PHE A 175 -19.53 -25.72 -1.21
CA PHE A 175 -20.91 -25.83 -0.75
C PHE A 175 -21.26 -27.27 -0.45
N ASP A 176 -22.05 -27.48 0.59
CA ASP A 176 -22.70 -28.76 0.87
C ASP A 176 -23.85 -29.06 -0.10
N LYS A 177 -24.52 -30.19 0.12
CA LYS A 177 -25.68 -30.64 -0.67
C LYS A 177 -26.90 -29.73 -0.50
N ASP A 178 -26.99 -28.99 0.59
CA ASP A 178 -28.06 -28.04 0.87
C ASP A 178 -27.76 -26.64 0.28
N GLY A 179 -26.63 -26.50 -0.44
CA GLY A 179 -26.23 -25.28 -1.12
C GLY A 179 -25.67 -24.21 -0.17
N ARG A 180 -25.11 -24.60 0.97
CA ARG A 180 -24.50 -23.70 1.96
C ARG A 180 -22.98 -23.82 1.98
N VAL A 181 -22.30 -22.69 2.16
CA VAL A 181 -20.83 -22.66 2.24
C VAL A 181 -20.36 -23.40 3.49
N ILE A 182 -19.53 -24.42 3.32
CA ILE A 182 -18.88 -25.17 4.40
C ILE A 182 -17.40 -24.83 4.54
N GLU A 183 -16.77 -24.36 3.48
CA GLU A 183 -15.36 -24.00 3.45
C GLU A 183 -15.09 -22.91 2.41
N TYR A 184 -14.08 -22.08 2.67
CA TYR A 184 -13.50 -21.19 1.69
C TYR A 184 -11.98 -21.12 1.83
N LYS A 185 -11.29 -20.87 0.74
CA LYS A 185 -9.84 -20.63 0.73
C LYS A 185 -9.43 -19.72 -0.42
N VAL A 186 -8.37 -18.95 -0.21
CA VAL A 186 -7.65 -18.28 -1.29
C VAL A 186 -6.52 -19.20 -1.74
N GLN A 187 -6.45 -19.48 -3.04
CA GLN A 187 -5.40 -20.31 -3.63
C GLN A 187 -4.77 -19.61 -4.83
N ARG A 188 -3.53 -19.99 -5.12
CA ARG A 188 -2.81 -19.61 -6.34
C ARG A 188 -3.00 -20.72 -7.38
N ASP A 189 -3.10 -20.33 -8.65
CA ASP A 189 -3.11 -21.24 -9.80
C ASP A 189 -1.68 -21.62 -10.21
#